data_AF-A0A329T0P0-F1
#
_entry.id   AF-A0A329T0P0-F1
#
_cell.length_a   1.000
_cell.length_b   1.000
_cell.length_c   1.000
_cell.angle_alpha   90.00
_cell.angle_beta   90.00
_cell.angle_gamma   90.00
#
_symmetry.space_group_name_H-M   'P 1'
#
loop_
_entity.id
_entity.type
_entity.pdbx_description
1 polymer ?
#
loop_
_entity_poly.entity_id
_entity_poly.type
_entity_poly.pdbx_seq_one_letter_code
_entity_poly.pdbx_strand_id
1 'polypeptide(L)'
;MSSREASKKAAKELLALCAKEGVKVPTDPVNAAVEAGTMLNATRENGEFQLNAALKEMIKKFGVKESTSPKKKGKTDVKTEKKTGRKRKSADVKDEDDEEDKKKAKKPRKKVEATCEANQALADAFAELSGFEFKRGEKFKGGTWSKVAKAIRDCESKLTCGKDALKLKGVGKSSAAKIDEYLETGTLEKLEEYRAGNM
;
A
#
# COMPACT_ATOMS: atom_id res chain seq x y z
N MET A 1 7.54 -23.31 -26.12
CA MET A 1 7.79 -22.54 -24.87
C MET A 1 6.48 -21.91 -24.45
N SER A 2 5.90 -22.32 -23.33
CA SER A 2 4.72 -21.62 -22.80
C SER A 2 5.11 -20.18 -22.45
N SER A 3 4.23 -19.20 -22.68
CA SER A 3 4.42 -17.81 -22.25
C SER A 3 4.83 -17.69 -20.76
N ARG A 4 4.33 -18.64 -19.94
CA ARG A 4 4.68 -18.78 -18.53
C ARG A 4 6.13 -19.23 -18.30
N GLU A 5 6.67 -20.10 -19.14
CA GLU A 5 8.06 -20.56 -19.07
C GLU A 5 9.03 -19.47 -19.51
N ALA A 6 8.70 -18.74 -20.58
CA ALA A 6 9.48 -17.60 -21.05
C ALA A 6 9.60 -16.52 -19.96
N SER A 7 8.48 -16.21 -19.28
CA SER A 7 8.46 -15.26 -18.15
C SER A 7 9.33 -15.72 -16.98
N LYS A 8 9.26 -17.01 -16.61
CA LYS A 8 10.09 -17.58 -15.53
C LYS A 8 11.57 -17.59 -15.89
N LYS A 9 11.91 -17.88 -17.14
CA LYS A 9 13.28 -17.87 -17.64
C LYS A 9 13.86 -16.45 -17.60
N ALA A 10 13.12 -15.48 -18.13
CA ALA A 10 13.53 -14.07 -18.12
C ALA A 10 13.71 -13.53 -16.69
N ALA A 11 12.83 -13.88 -15.74
CA ALA A 11 12.96 -13.46 -14.34
C ALA A 11 14.23 -14.02 -13.68
N LYS A 12 14.58 -15.29 -13.95
CA LYS A 12 15.82 -15.90 -13.44
C LYS A 12 17.07 -15.27 -14.05
N GLU A 13 17.05 -15.00 -15.35
CA GLU A 13 18.15 -14.33 -16.05
C GLU A 13 18.36 -12.90 -15.52
N LEU A 14 17.27 -12.17 -15.30
CA LEU A 14 17.33 -10.83 -14.75
C LEU A 14 17.90 -10.82 -13.32
N LEU A 15 17.50 -11.76 -12.46
CA LEU A 15 18.06 -11.90 -11.12
C LEU A 15 19.56 -12.23 -11.13
N ALA A 16 20.00 -13.07 -12.07
CA ALA A 16 21.40 -13.39 -12.24
C ALA A 16 22.22 -12.16 -12.67
N LEU A 17 21.67 -11.31 -13.55
CA LEU A 17 22.30 -10.05 -13.93
C LEU A 17 22.32 -9.06 -12.75
N CYS A 18 21.24 -8.98 -11.97
CA CYS A 18 21.21 -8.17 -10.76
C CYS A 18 22.23 -8.61 -9.70
N ALA A 19 22.46 -9.92 -9.55
CA ALA A 19 23.50 -10.44 -8.68
C ALA A 19 24.91 -10.07 -9.16
N LYS A 20 25.15 -10.08 -10.47
CA LYS A 20 26.43 -9.64 -11.08
C LYS A 20 26.67 -8.14 -10.89
N GLU A 21 25.64 -7.33 -11.06
CA GLU A 21 25.69 -5.87 -10.89
C GLU A 21 25.62 -5.42 -9.42
N GLY A 22 25.53 -6.36 -8.46
CA GLY A 22 25.48 -6.05 -7.04
C GLY A 22 24.21 -5.31 -6.60
N VAL A 23 23.10 -5.49 -7.32
CA VAL A 23 21.81 -4.88 -6.99
C VAL A 23 21.28 -5.45 -5.69
N LYS A 24 20.77 -4.59 -4.81
CA LYS A 24 20.21 -4.98 -3.50
C LYS A 24 18.82 -5.61 -3.62
N VAL A 25 18.73 -6.73 -4.33
CA VAL A 25 17.49 -7.50 -4.47
C VAL A 25 17.12 -8.11 -3.09
N PRO A 26 15.81 -8.25 -2.76
CA PRO A 26 15.38 -8.90 -1.52
C PRO A 26 15.98 -10.29 -1.34
N THR A 27 16.27 -10.63 -0.09
CA THR A 27 16.95 -11.88 0.31
C THR A 27 16.11 -13.13 0.00
N ASP A 28 14.79 -12.99 -0.06
CA ASP A 28 13.89 -14.10 -0.35
C ASP A 28 13.82 -14.39 -1.86
N PRO A 29 14.11 -15.63 -2.29
CA PRO A 29 14.15 -16.00 -3.70
C PRO A 29 12.77 -15.88 -4.38
N VAL A 30 11.69 -16.08 -3.63
CA VAL A 30 10.32 -15.94 -4.12
C VAL A 30 9.97 -14.46 -4.33
N ASN A 31 10.30 -13.60 -3.37
CA ASN A 31 10.02 -12.17 -3.49
C ASN A 31 10.87 -11.53 -4.60
N ALA A 32 12.14 -11.91 -4.69
CA ALA A 32 13.04 -11.51 -5.78
C ALA A 32 12.47 -11.88 -7.16
N ALA A 33 11.94 -13.10 -7.31
CA ALA A 33 11.35 -13.55 -8.57
C ALA A 33 10.04 -12.83 -8.91
N VAL A 34 9.19 -12.55 -7.92
CA VAL A 34 7.96 -11.77 -8.10
C VAL A 34 8.30 -10.35 -8.54
N GLU A 35 9.24 -9.69 -7.85
CA GLU A 35 9.66 -8.35 -8.21
C GLU A 35 10.30 -8.31 -9.60
N ALA A 36 11.23 -9.21 -9.90
CA ALA A 36 11.82 -9.32 -11.24
C ALA A 36 10.75 -9.54 -12.32
N GLY A 37 9.75 -10.39 -12.06
CA GLY A 37 8.62 -10.61 -12.95
C GLY A 37 7.77 -9.35 -13.16
N THR A 38 7.50 -8.58 -12.10
CA THR A 38 6.76 -7.31 -12.22
C THR A 38 7.52 -6.27 -13.04
N MET A 39 8.85 -6.18 -12.87
CA MET A 39 9.68 -5.24 -13.61
C MET A 39 9.77 -5.64 -15.09
N LEU A 40 9.95 -6.93 -15.39
CA LEU A 40 9.97 -7.42 -16.77
C LEU A 40 8.66 -7.21 -17.51
N ASN A 41 7.53 -7.29 -16.79
CA ASN A 41 6.23 -7.00 -17.38
C ASN A 41 6.00 -5.51 -17.60
N ALA A 42 6.58 -4.64 -16.75
CA ALA A 42 6.54 -3.19 -16.92
C ALA A 42 7.39 -2.72 -18.11
N THR A 43 8.51 -3.40 -18.38
CA THR A 43 9.40 -3.08 -19.52
C THR A 43 9.15 -3.95 -20.74
N ARG A 44 7.96 -4.58 -20.85
CA ARG A 44 7.63 -5.46 -21.98
C ARG A 44 7.19 -4.63 -23.19
N GLU A 45 8.01 -4.60 -24.23
CA GLU A 45 7.67 -3.99 -25.52
C GLU A 45 7.53 -5.09 -26.58
N ASN A 46 6.46 -5.03 -27.38
CA ASN A 46 6.18 -5.94 -28.50
C ASN A 46 6.19 -7.43 -28.14
N GLY A 47 5.87 -7.79 -26.89
CA GLY A 47 5.83 -9.18 -26.42
C GLY A 47 7.20 -9.74 -26.02
N GLU A 48 8.26 -8.94 -26.08
CA GLU A 48 9.63 -9.32 -25.70
C GLU A 48 10.01 -8.77 -24.33
N PHE A 49 10.75 -9.56 -23.57
CA PHE A 49 11.22 -9.20 -22.23
C PHE A 49 12.53 -8.41 -22.32
N GLN A 50 12.48 -7.12 -21.96
CA GLN A 50 13.66 -6.25 -21.98
C GLN A 50 14.48 -6.39 -20.69
N LEU A 51 15.41 -7.35 -20.65
CA LEU A 51 16.26 -7.62 -19.47
C LEU A 51 17.08 -6.40 -19.03
N ASN A 52 17.68 -5.67 -19.98
CA ASN A 52 18.52 -4.51 -19.67
C ASN A 52 17.71 -3.32 -19.12
N ALA A 53 16.51 -3.09 -19.67
CA ALA A 53 15.61 -2.05 -19.17
C ALA A 53 15.14 -2.40 -17.75
N ALA A 54 14.69 -3.64 -17.53
CA ALA A 54 14.27 -4.11 -16.22
C ALA A 54 15.41 -4.07 -15.18
N LEU A 55 16.65 -4.37 -15.59
CA LEU A 55 17.84 -4.25 -14.74
C LEU A 55 18.10 -2.81 -14.32
N LYS A 56 17.99 -1.85 -15.26
CA LYS A 56 18.12 -0.43 -14.95
C LYS A 56 17.05 0.04 -13.97
N GLU A 57 15.82 -0.45 -14.11
CA GLU A 57 14.76 -0.14 -13.16
C GLU A 57 14.98 -0.81 -11.80
N MET A 58 15.51 -2.05 -11.76
CA MET A 58 15.89 -2.71 -10.52
C MET A 58 17.04 -1.99 -9.81
N ILE A 59 18.06 -1.53 -10.54
CA ILE A 59 19.11 -0.68 -10.00
C ILE A 59 18.52 0.62 -9.43
N LYS A 60 17.58 1.25 -10.15
CA LYS A 60 16.91 2.47 -9.69
C LYS A 60 16.07 2.24 -8.42
N LYS A 61 15.44 1.07 -8.30
CA LYS A 61 14.54 0.72 -7.19
C LYS A 61 15.29 0.24 -5.94
N PHE A 62 16.33 -0.57 -6.11
CA PHE A 62 17.04 -1.22 -5.01
C PHE A 62 18.43 -0.63 -4.72
N GLY A 63 19.04 0.05 -5.69
CA GLY A 63 20.41 0.55 -5.61
C GLY A 63 21.45 -0.57 -5.77
N VAL A 64 22.67 -0.16 -6.10
CA VAL A 64 23.84 -1.04 -6.20
C VAL A 64 24.61 -1.01 -4.88
N LYS A 65 25.09 -2.17 -4.43
CA LYS A 65 26.05 -2.30 -3.33
C LYS A 65 27.43 -1.97 -3.91
N GLU A 66 28.00 -0.84 -3.54
CA GLU A 66 29.27 -0.34 -4.08
C GLU A 66 30.42 -1.36 -3.96
N SER A 67 31.07 -1.65 -5.10
CA SER A 67 32.51 -1.83 -5.19
C SER A 67 33.00 -1.61 -6.64
N THR A 68 33.67 -0.46 -6.85
CA THR A 68 34.67 -0.08 -7.88
C THR A 68 34.29 0.07 -9.38
N SER A 69 34.40 1.32 -9.85
CA SER A 69 34.31 1.95 -11.22
C SER A 69 35.45 1.54 -12.21
N PRO A 70 35.57 1.98 -13.52
CA PRO A 70 35.13 3.27 -14.14
C PRO A 70 34.76 3.41 -15.67
N LYS A 71 34.02 4.50 -15.99
CA LYS A 71 33.95 5.34 -17.25
C LYS A 71 33.30 4.69 -18.52
N LYS A 72 32.55 5.37 -19.43
CA LYS A 72 32.43 6.79 -19.85
C LYS A 72 31.20 7.01 -20.80
N LYS A 73 30.46 8.12 -20.60
CA LYS A 73 29.85 9.13 -21.54
C LYS A 73 29.00 8.69 -22.76
N GLY A 74 27.94 9.40 -23.22
CA GLY A 74 27.48 10.79 -23.01
C GLY A 74 25.94 10.94 -23.05
N LYS A 75 25.34 11.94 -22.38
CA LYS A 75 24.89 13.29 -22.89
C LYS A 75 24.14 13.18 -24.23
N THR A 76 22.85 13.53 -24.35
CA THR A 76 22.24 14.88 -24.20
C THR A 76 20.73 14.79 -23.84
N ASP A 77 20.23 15.51 -22.83
CA ASP A 77 19.37 16.74 -22.88
C ASP A 77 18.01 16.50 -23.60
N VAL A 78 16.81 16.60 -23.00
CA VAL A 78 16.17 17.81 -22.45
C VAL A 78 14.96 17.45 -21.54
N LYS A 79 14.90 18.15 -20.40
CA LYS A 79 13.76 18.62 -19.55
C LYS A 79 12.33 18.26 -20.03
N THR A 80 11.41 17.79 -19.17
CA THR A 80 10.40 18.66 -18.52
C THR A 80 9.68 17.93 -17.34
N GLU A 81 9.80 18.54 -16.15
CA GLU A 81 8.83 18.67 -15.03
C GLU A 81 8.55 17.57 -13.97
N LYS A 82 9.16 17.79 -12.80
CA LYS A 82 8.55 18.07 -11.47
C LYS A 82 7.57 17.03 -10.88
N LYS A 83 8.03 16.31 -9.83
CA LYS A 83 7.65 16.57 -8.40
C LYS A 83 8.31 15.56 -7.43
N THR A 84 9.19 16.11 -6.59
CA THR A 84 9.35 15.88 -5.13
C THR A 84 9.00 14.51 -4.53
N GLY A 85 9.97 13.86 -3.87
CA GLY A 85 9.70 12.77 -2.93
C GLY A 85 10.94 12.23 -2.22
N ARG A 86 11.28 12.87 -1.11
CA ARG A 86 12.47 12.66 -0.27
C ARG A 86 12.48 11.27 0.40
N LYS A 87 13.64 10.63 0.30
CA LYS A 87 14.15 9.45 1.04
C LYS A 87 14.14 9.66 2.56
N ARG A 88 13.83 8.61 3.33
CA ARG A 88 14.43 8.15 4.62
C ARG A 88 13.66 6.89 5.04
N LYS A 89 14.24 5.69 5.02
CA LYS A 89 15.27 5.08 5.88
C LYS A 89 14.79 4.79 7.32
N SER A 90 14.40 3.52 7.51
CA SER A 90 14.75 2.58 8.60
C SER A 90 14.49 2.92 10.07
N ALA A 91 13.67 2.10 10.72
CA ALA A 91 13.86 1.45 12.03
C ALA A 91 12.73 0.41 12.13
N ASP A 92 12.98 -0.89 12.02
CA ASP A 92 13.35 -1.78 13.13
C ASP A 92 12.49 -1.52 14.39
N VAL A 93 11.36 -2.25 14.48
CA VAL A 93 10.83 -2.78 15.74
C VAL A 93 10.23 -4.13 15.43
N LYS A 94 10.98 -5.15 15.84
CA LYS A 94 10.52 -6.49 16.15
C LYS A 94 9.54 -6.37 17.33
N ASP A 95 8.32 -6.84 17.18
CA ASP A 95 7.53 -7.25 18.35
C ASP A 95 6.69 -8.46 17.94
N GLU A 96 7.11 -9.58 18.52
CA GLU A 96 6.42 -10.86 18.56
C GLU A 96 5.21 -10.67 19.48
N ASP A 97 3.99 -10.87 18.98
CA ASP A 97 2.89 -11.36 19.81
C ASP A 97 1.97 -12.16 18.90
N ASP A 98 2.35 -13.43 18.80
CA ASP A 98 1.45 -14.56 18.61
C ASP A 98 0.37 -14.49 19.71
N GLU A 99 -0.91 -14.66 19.36
CA GLU A 99 -1.85 -15.48 20.14
C GLU A 99 -3.27 -15.43 19.53
N GLU A 100 -3.68 -16.61 19.10
CA GLU A 100 -5.02 -17.19 19.07
C GLU A 100 -6.24 -16.37 18.59
N ASP A 101 -6.67 -16.75 17.39
CA ASP A 101 -8.07 -16.81 16.96
C ASP A 101 -8.88 -17.71 17.93
N LYS A 102 -9.36 -17.14 19.04
CA LYS A 102 -10.43 -17.75 19.86
C LYS A 102 -11.75 -17.00 19.71
N LYS A 103 -12.66 -17.63 18.97
CA LYS A 103 -14.11 -17.42 18.99
C LYS A 103 -14.61 -17.17 20.43
N LYS A 104 -15.08 -15.96 20.76
CA LYS A 104 -16.08 -15.76 21.82
C LYS A 104 -17.11 -14.67 21.46
N ALA A 105 -18.34 -15.05 21.73
CA ALA A 105 -19.57 -14.38 21.37
C ALA A 105 -19.79 -13.02 22.07
N LYS A 106 -20.68 -12.25 21.43
CA LYS A 106 -21.45 -11.08 21.88
C LYS A 106 -21.26 -10.61 23.33
N LYS A 107 -20.78 -9.36 23.48
CA LYS A 107 -21.15 -8.44 24.56
C LYS A 107 -21.50 -7.08 23.95
N PRO A 108 -22.54 -6.38 24.44
CA PRO A 108 -22.92 -5.06 23.91
C PRO A 108 -21.77 -4.10 24.19
N ARG A 109 -21.15 -3.58 23.12
CA ARG A 109 -20.02 -2.67 23.25
C ARG A 109 -20.55 -1.35 23.78
N LYS A 110 -20.23 -1.04 25.05
CA LYS A 110 -20.26 0.34 25.56
C LYS A 110 -19.61 1.23 24.50
N LYS A 111 -20.22 2.36 24.18
CA LYS A 111 -19.65 3.37 23.28
C LYS A 111 -18.24 3.66 23.80
N VAL A 112 -17.22 3.18 23.10
CA VAL A 112 -15.84 3.51 23.44
C VAL A 112 -15.68 4.93 22.92
N GLU A 113 -15.76 5.87 23.86
CA GLU A 113 -15.51 7.28 23.62
C GLU A 113 -14.14 7.40 22.94
N ALA A 114 -14.11 8.03 21.78
CA ALA A 114 -12.87 8.29 21.07
C ALA A 114 -12.11 9.32 21.86
N THR A 115 -10.80 9.23 21.75
CA THR A 115 -9.88 10.13 22.43
C THR A 115 -10.15 11.61 22.09
N CYS A 116 -10.82 11.88 20.96
CA CYS A 116 -11.33 13.21 20.60
C CYS A 116 -12.83 13.15 20.25
N GLU A 117 -13.64 13.97 20.92
CA GLU A 117 -15.09 14.07 20.68
C GLU A 117 -15.43 14.42 19.22
N ALA A 118 -14.60 15.24 18.56
CA ALA A 118 -14.79 15.60 17.14
C ALA A 118 -14.62 14.40 16.19
N ASN A 119 -13.82 13.41 16.58
CA ASN A 119 -13.56 12.21 15.79
C ASN A 119 -14.61 11.11 16.05
N GLN A 120 -15.44 11.22 17.10
CA GLN A 120 -16.46 10.23 17.43
C GLN A 120 -17.47 10.03 16.30
N ALA A 121 -18.06 11.11 15.80
CA ALA A 121 -19.07 11.03 14.74
C ALA A 121 -18.50 10.39 13.46
N LEU A 122 -17.28 10.77 13.10
CA LEU A 122 -16.55 10.19 11.97
C LEU A 122 -16.29 8.69 12.18
N ALA A 123 -15.77 8.31 13.35
CA ALA A 123 -15.50 6.92 13.69
C ALA A 123 -16.75 6.03 13.69
N ASP A 124 -17.88 6.57 14.15
CA ASP A 124 -19.14 5.87 14.18
C ASP A 124 -19.72 5.70 12.77
N ALA A 125 -19.65 6.73 11.94
CA ALA A 125 -20.01 6.64 10.52
C ALA A 125 -19.21 5.53 9.80
N PHE A 126 -17.88 5.50 9.96
CA PHE A 126 -17.06 4.44 9.35
C PHE A 126 -17.30 3.05 9.93
N ALA A 127 -17.67 2.94 11.21
CA ALA A 127 -18.03 1.66 11.81
C ALA A 127 -19.39 1.16 11.30
N GLU A 128 -20.35 2.05 11.10
CA GLU A 128 -21.64 1.71 10.50
C GLU A 128 -21.46 1.25 9.04
N LEU A 129 -20.68 2.01 8.25
CA LEU A 129 -20.32 1.65 6.88
C LEU A 129 -19.62 0.29 6.80
N SER A 130 -18.67 0.03 7.71
CA SER A 130 -18.02 -1.28 7.82
C SER A 130 -19.04 -2.40 8.04
N GLY A 131 -20.02 -2.19 8.93
CA GLY A 131 -21.09 -3.15 9.21
C GLY A 131 -21.95 -3.46 7.98
N PHE A 132 -22.27 -2.44 7.16
CA PHE A 132 -23.01 -2.64 5.91
C PHE A 132 -22.20 -3.45 4.89
N GLU A 133 -20.91 -3.14 4.72
CA GLU A 133 -20.03 -3.86 3.80
C GLU A 133 -19.86 -5.34 4.21
N PHE A 134 -19.81 -5.64 5.51
CA PHE A 134 -19.83 -7.01 5.99
C PHE A 134 -21.15 -7.73 5.68
N LYS A 135 -22.29 -7.05 5.80
CA LYS A 135 -23.60 -7.62 5.44
C LYS A 135 -23.70 -7.94 3.94
N ARG A 136 -23.09 -7.11 3.07
CA ARG A 136 -23.01 -7.36 1.62
C ARG A 136 -22.06 -8.49 1.22
N GLY A 137 -21.27 -9.01 2.16
CA GLY A 137 -20.26 -10.04 1.89
C GLY A 137 -18.89 -9.49 1.47
N GLU A 138 -18.72 -8.17 1.43
CA GLU A 138 -17.48 -7.47 1.08
C GLU A 138 -16.51 -7.44 2.29
N LYS A 139 -16.05 -8.61 2.73
CA LYS A 139 -15.20 -8.77 3.93
C LYS A 139 -13.92 -7.93 3.88
N PHE A 140 -13.32 -7.76 2.69
CA PHE A 140 -12.10 -6.96 2.51
C PHE A 140 -12.35 -5.47 2.70
N LYS A 141 -13.43 -4.94 2.13
CA LYS A 141 -13.82 -3.53 2.31
C LYS A 141 -14.28 -3.29 3.74
N GLY A 142 -15.19 -4.12 4.25
CA GLY A 142 -15.65 -4.07 5.64
C GLY A 142 -14.49 -4.07 6.64
N GLY A 143 -13.50 -4.94 6.46
CA GLY A 143 -12.28 -4.98 7.28
C GLY A 143 -11.42 -3.73 7.16
N THR A 144 -11.33 -3.12 5.98
CA THR A 144 -10.62 -1.85 5.77
C THR A 144 -11.32 -0.71 6.52
N TRP A 145 -12.63 -0.56 6.35
CA TRP A 145 -13.42 0.45 7.04
C TRP A 145 -13.43 0.27 8.56
N SER A 146 -13.42 -0.98 9.04
CA SER A 146 -13.28 -1.27 10.47
C SER A 146 -11.94 -0.80 11.02
N LYS A 147 -10.84 -1.00 10.27
CA LYS A 147 -9.50 -0.53 10.67
C LYS A 147 -9.43 1.00 10.66
N VAL A 148 -10.02 1.64 9.66
CA VAL A 148 -10.13 3.11 9.58
C VAL A 148 -10.91 3.65 10.76
N ALA A 149 -12.08 3.08 11.06
CA ALA A 149 -12.89 3.48 12.21
C ALA A 149 -12.13 3.32 13.53
N LYS A 150 -11.36 2.24 13.70
CA LYS A 150 -10.51 2.05 14.88
C LYS A 150 -9.39 3.11 14.95
N ALA A 151 -8.69 3.35 13.85
CA ALA A 151 -7.61 4.33 13.79
C ALA A 151 -8.09 5.76 14.11
N ILE A 152 -9.30 6.11 13.69
CA ILE A 152 -9.93 7.40 14.00
C ILE A 152 -10.30 7.49 15.48
N ARG A 153 -10.80 6.40 16.09
CA ARG A 153 -11.10 6.35 17.53
C ARG A 153 -9.86 6.51 18.39
N ASP A 154 -8.79 5.82 18.02
CA ASP A 154 -7.52 5.83 18.74
C ASP A 154 -6.73 7.14 18.52
N CYS A 155 -7.17 8.00 17.60
CA CYS A 155 -6.52 9.28 17.31
C CYS A 155 -6.91 10.37 18.32
N GLU A 156 -5.91 10.80 19.09
CA GLU A 156 -6.02 11.91 20.06
C GLU A 156 -6.07 13.29 19.40
N SER A 157 -5.53 13.42 18.19
CA SER A 157 -5.60 14.67 17.41
C SER A 157 -6.93 14.80 16.65
N LYS A 158 -7.51 16.00 16.62
CA LYS A 158 -8.68 16.29 15.79
C LYS A 158 -8.32 16.13 14.30
N LEU A 159 -9.07 15.28 13.59
CA LEU A 159 -8.94 15.17 12.14
C LEU A 159 -9.65 16.34 11.46
N THR A 160 -8.87 17.24 10.87
CA THR A 160 -9.38 18.38 10.09
C THR A 160 -9.21 18.17 8.59
N CYS A 161 -8.40 17.18 8.18
CA CYS A 161 -8.22 16.79 6.79
C CYS A 161 -7.78 15.34 6.66
N GLY A 162 -8.00 14.76 5.48
CA GLY A 162 -7.59 13.41 5.09
C GLY A 162 -6.08 13.24 5.04
N LYS A 163 -5.30 14.32 4.92
CA LYS A 163 -3.83 14.25 5.06
C LYS A 163 -3.41 13.88 6.48
N ASP A 164 -4.15 14.32 7.49
CA ASP A 164 -3.92 13.91 8.87
C ASP A 164 -4.38 12.48 9.08
N ALA A 165 -5.49 12.09 8.45
CA ALA A 165 -5.95 10.72 8.48
C ALA A 165 -4.93 9.75 7.85
N LEU A 166 -4.23 10.13 6.78
CA LEU A 166 -3.15 9.35 6.16
C LEU A 166 -1.97 9.05 7.08
N LYS A 167 -1.77 9.84 8.13
CA LYS A 167 -0.72 9.59 9.14
C LYS A 167 -1.11 8.43 10.05
N LEU A 168 -2.40 8.08 10.12
CA LEU A 168 -2.91 7.01 10.97
C LEU A 168 -2.67 5.64 10.35
N LYS A 169 -2.20 4.70 11.19
CA LYS A 169 -1.96 3.32 10.78
C LYS A 169 -3.28 2.65 10.40
N GLY A 170 -3.41 2.24 9.14
CA GLY A 170 -4.61 1.59 8.62
C GLY A 170 -5.53 2.49 7.79
N VAL A 171 -5.22 3.78 7.64
CA VAL A 171 -5.92 4.68 6.72
C VAL A 171 -5.15 4.81 5.42
N GLY A 172 -5.77 4.38 4.31
CA GLY A 172 -5.22 4.52 2.96
C GLY A 172 -5.67 5.79 2.27
N LYS A 173 -5.11 6.07 1.08
CA LYS A 173 -5.46 7.23 0.24
C LYS A 173 -6.96 7.30 -0.09
N SER A 174 -7.59 6.15 -0.36
CA SER A 174 -9.01 6.05 -0.64
C SER A 174 -9.87 6.37 0.59
N SER A 175 -9.49 5.86 1.76
CA SER A 175 -10.18 6.14 3.01
C SER A 175 -10.00 7.60 3.44
N ALA A 176 -8.82 8.16 3.25
CA ALA A 176 -8.54 9.57 3.50
C ALA A 176 -9.40 10.49 2.63
N ALA A 177 -9.56 10.18 1.34
CA ALA A 177 -10.46 10.93 0.46
C ALA A 177 -11.92 10.88 0.93
N LYS A 178 -12.37 9.73 1.45
CA LYS A 178 -13.71 9.60 2.05
C LYS A 178 -13.85 10.33 3.39
N ILE A 179 -12.76 10.46 4.15
CA ILE A 179 -12.74 11.29 5.36
C ILE A 179 -12.85 12.77 5.00
N ASP A 180 -12.11 13.21 3.97
CA ASP A 180 -12.23 14.57 3.43
C ASP A 180 -13.67 14.86 2.98
N GLU A 181 -14.29 13.94 2.23
CA GLU A 181 -15.69 14.03 1.82
C GLU A 181 -16.62 14.22 3.03
N TYR A 182 -16.51 13.38 4.07
CA TYR A 182 -17.34 13.53 5.27
C TYR A 182 -17.09 14.85 6.00
N LEU A 183 -15.87 15.38 5.99
CA LEU A 183 -15.56 16.66 6.62
C LEU A 183 -16.14 17.85 5.82
N GLU A 184 -16.24 17.72 4.50
CA GLU A 184 -16.81 18.74 3.60
C GLU A 184 -18.35 18.69 3.55
N THR A 185 -18.93 17.50 3.42
CA THR A 185 -20.38 17.31 3.22
C THR A 185 -21.13 16.95 4.51
N GLY A 186 -20.41 16.56 5.57
CA GLY A 186 -20.99 16.05 6.82
C GLY A 186 -21.55 14.63 6.73
N THR A 187 -21.48 13.98 5.57
CA THR A 187 -22.05 12.64 5.33
C THR A 187 -21.16 11.79 4.41
N LEU A 188 -21.28 10.47 4.50
CA LEU A 188 -20.61 9.55 3.57
C LEU A 188 -21.63 9.12 2.53
N GLU A 189 -21.40 9.44 1.25
CA GLU A 189 -22.33 9.11 0.16
C GLU A 189 -22.69 7.62 0.15
N LYS A 190 -21.68 6.76 0.31
CA LYS A 190 -21.87 5.30 0.39
C LYS A 190 -22.71 4.86 1.58
N LEU A 191 -22.63 5.57 2.70
CA LEU A 191 -23.41 5.24 3.90
C LEU A 191 -24.88 5.59 3.68
N GLU A 192 -25.15 6.74 3.06
CA GLU A 192 -26.50 7.15 2.69
C GLU A 192 -27.10 6.24 1.62
N GLU A 193 -26.32 5.79 0.62
CA GLU A 193 -26.74 4.75 -0.32
C GLU A 193 -27.15 3.45 0.39
N TYR A 194 -26.39 3.03 1.41
CA TYR A 194 -26.73 1.86 2.22
C TYR A 194 -27.98 2.06 3.08
N ARG A 195 -28.22 3.28 3.58
CA ARG A 195 -29.45 3.63 4.30
C ARG A 195 -30.68 3.71 3.40
N ALA A 196 -30.50 4.13 2.15
CA ALA A 196 -31.55 4.20 1.14
C ALA A 196 -32.01 2.81 0.64
N GLY A 197 -31.34 1.73 1.05
CA GLY A 197 -31.73 0.36 0.72
C GLY A 197 -31.09 -0.21 -0.54
N ASN A 198 -30.07 0.45 -1.11
CA ASN A 198 -29.26 -0.10 -2.20
C ASN A 198 -28.24 -1.14 -1.67
N MET A 199 -28.74 -2.23 -1.08
CA MET A 199 -27.91 -3.36 -0.58
C MET A 199 -27.52 -4.35 -1.67
#